data_AF-A0A1Q8E9C9-F1
#
_entry.id   AF-A0A1Q8E9C9-F1
#
_cell.length_a   1.000
_cell.length_b   1.000
_cell.length_c   1.000
_cell.angle_alpha   90.00
_cell.angle_beta   90.00
_cell.angle_gamma   90.00
#
_symmetry.space_group_name_H-M   'P 1'
#
loop_
_entity.id
_entity.type
_entity.pdbx_description
1 polymer ?
#
loop_
_entity_poly.entity_id
_entity_poly.type
_entity_poly.pdbx_seq_one_letter_code
_entity_poly.pdbx_strand_id
1 'polypeptide(L)'
;MDEEAEQIAFSAIKGKNSSEPIVLGKYDDGGPTAYSTIAKESGSQYFELDHWDDLASQYSNDKIWKINEKFLDIQTSSGREIYLSHDPNIDWGQSFYAKELQYLVDNGFTFSKKGDLWRAVR
;
A
#
# COMPACT_ATOMS: atom_id res chain seq x y z
N MET A 1 -2.99 12.32 18.46
CA MET A 1 -3.44 12.36 17.05
C MET A 1 -2.70 11.32 16.21
N ASP A 2 -1.41 11.08 16.47
CA ASP A 2 -0.64 10.06 15.75
C ASP A 2 -1.00 8.61 16.16
N GLU A 3 -1.34 8.36 17.43
CA GLU A 3 -1.72 7.02 17.93
C GLU A 3 -2.98 6.43 17.26
N GLU A 4 -3.97 7.27 16.90
CA GLU A 4 -5.20 6.80 16.25
C GLU A 4 -4.91 6.36 14.81
N ALA A 5 -4.09 7.13 14.09
CA ALA A 5 -3.70 6.79 12.73
C ALA A 5 -2.85 5.50 12.69
N GLU A 6 -1.97 5.34 13.68
CA GLU A 6 -1.18 4.13 13.86
C GLU A 6 -2.05 2.89 14.14
N GLN A 7 -3.03 2.99 15.04
CA GLN A 7 -3.96 1.87 15.31
C GLN A 7 -4.79 1.47 14.07
N ILE A 8 -5.25 2.44 13.28
CA ILE A 8 -5.99 2.18 12.04
C ILE A 8 -5.06 1.51 11.01
N ALA A 9 -3.84 2.03 10.85
CA ALA A 9 -2.85 1.46 9.94
C ALA A 9 -2.51 0.00 10.29
N PHE A 10 -2.30 -0.31 11.57
CA PHE A 10 -2.06 -1.67 12.04
C PHE A 10 -3.27 -2.60 11.80
N SER A 11 -4.49 -2.12 12.04
CA SER A 11 -5.72 -2.90 11.88
C SER A 11 -6.06 -3.21 10.41
N ALA A 12 -5.57 -2.39 9.49
CA ALA A 12 -5.72 -2.55 8.05
C ALA A 12 -4.71 -3.51 7.41
N ILE A 13 -3.72 -4.00 8.16
CA ILE A 13 -2.82 -5.06 7.70
C ILE A 13 -3.56 -6.40 7.75
N LYS A 14 -3.86 -7.00 6.59
CA LYS A 14 -4.51 -8.31 6.49
C LYS A 14 -3.53 -9.37 5.96
N GLY A 15 -3.60 -10.58 6.52
CA GLY A 15 -2.93 -11.78 6.03
C GLY A 15 -2.40 -12.67 7.16
N LYS A 16 -2.02 -13.90 6.82
CA LYS A 16 -1.85 -15.00 7.78
C LYS A 16 -0.53 -14.95 8.57
N ASN A 17 0.54 -14.38 8.01
CA ASN A 17 1.87 -14.39 8.64
C ASN A 17 2.63 -13.07 8.48
N SER A 18 3.31 -12.66 9.55
CA SER A 18 4.16 -11.46 9.67
C SER A 18 5.49 -11.55 8.88
N SER A 19 5.62 -12.48 7.94
CA SER A 19 6.85 -12.72 7.17
C SER A 19 6.62 -12.65 5.66
N GLU A 20 5.37 -12.47 5.23
CA GLU A 20 5.00 -12.48 3.81
C GLU A 20 5.29 -11.11 3.16
N PRO A 21 5.58 -11.11 1.85
CA PRO A 21 5.78 -9.88 1.09
C PRO A 21 4.48 -9.08 0.99
N ILE A 22 4.61 -7.80 0.69
CA ILE A 22 3.51 -6.84 0.69
C ILE A 22 3.28 -6.36 -0.72
N VAL A 23 2.03 -6.24 -1.14
CA VAL A 23 1.66 -5.70 -2.45
C VAL A 23 0.93 -4.37 -2.28
N LEU A 24 1.46 -3.31 -2.90
CA LEU A 24 0.83 -2.01 -3.05
C LEU A 24 0.23 -1.88 -4.45
N GLY A 25 -0.82 -1.08 -4.61
CA GLY A 25 -1.43 -0.85 -5.90
C GLY A 25 -2.58 0.14 -5.80
N LYS A 26 -2.96 0.70 -6.94
CA LYS A 26 -4.15 1.55 -7.00
C LYS A 26 -5.38 0.75 -6.55
N TYR A 27 -6.15 1.31 -5.64
CA TYR A 27 -7.49 0.83 -5.33
C TYR A 27 -8.44 1.19 -6.48
N ASP A 28 -9.07 0.17 -7.06
CA ASP A 28 -10.01 0.23 -8.18
C ASP A 28 -11.30 -0.51 -7.79
N ASP A 29 -11.98 -0.03 -6.74
CA ASP A 29 -13.32 -0.50 -6.30
C ASP A 29 -13.53 -2.03 -6.25
N GLY A 30 -12.48 -2.81 -5.98
CA GLY A 30 -12.56 -4.27 -5.94
C GLY A 30 -12.69 -4.97 -7.30
N GLY A 31 -12.30 -4.32 -8.40
CA GLY A 31 -12.23 -4.92 -9.73
C GLY A 31 -11.29 -6.14 -9.81
N PRO A 32 -11.34 -6.95 -10.88
CA PRO A 32 -10.53 -8.16 -11.03
C PRO A 32 -9.00 -7.90 -11.10
N THR A 33 -8.58 -6.65 -11.28
CA THR A 33 -7.17 -6.22 -11.21
C THR A 33 -6.81 -5.50 -9.90
N ALA A 34 -7.79 -5.36 -9.00
CA ALA A 34 -7.58 -4.77 -7.68
C ALA A 34 -6.55 -5.61 -6.91
N TYR A 35 -5.63 -4.91 -6.24
CA TYR A 35 -4.50 -5.54 -5.53
C TYR A 35 -4.96 -6.55 -4.47
N SER A 36 -6.16 -6.38 -3.88
CA SER A 36 -6.70 -7.29 -2.88
C SER A 36 -7.00 -8.66 -3.46
N THR A 37 -7.40 -8.76 -4.73
CA THR A 37 -7.62 -10.02 -5.44
C THR A 37 -6.31 -10.75 -5.69
N ILE A 38 -5.29 -10.06 -6.23
CA ILE A 38 -3.97 -10.64 -6.54
C ILE A 38 -3.25 -11.10 -5.27
N ALA A 39 -3.40 -10.37 -4.16
CA ALA A 39 -2.79 -10.74 -2.91
C ALA A 39 -3.50 -11.90 -2.19
N LYS A 40 -4.85 -11.94 -2.24
CA LYS A 40 -5.65 -13.09 -1.78
C LYS A 40 -5.28 -14.37 -2.53
N GLU A 41 -5.06 -14.28 -3.84
CA GLU A 41 -4.68 -15.43 -4.68
C GLU A 41 -3.22 -15.89 -4.47
N SER A 42 -2.30 -14.97 -4.17
CA SER A 42 -0.88 -15.28 -3.96
C SER A 42 -0.51 -15.67 -2.52
N GLY A 43 -1.45 -15.57 -1.57
CA GLY A 43 -1.18 -15.82 -0.15
C GLY A 43 -0.23 -14.79 0.48
N SER A 44 -0.16 -13.58 -0.08
CA SER A 44 0.67 -12.49 0.43
C SER A 44 -0.10 -11.61 1.42
N GLN A 45 0.58 -10.90 2.32
CA GLN A 45 -0.08 -9.86 3.09
C GLN A 45 -0.43 -8.68 2.17
N TYR A 46 -1.63 -8.17 2.33
CA TYR A 46 -2.08 -7.00 1.60
C TYR A 46 -2.79 -6.04 2.52
N PHE A 47 -2.71 -4.78 2.13
CA PHE A 47 -3.32 -3.70 2.85
C PHE A 47 -4.67 -3.41 2.23
N GLU A 48 -5.72 -4.03 2.75
CA GLU A 48 -7.10 -3.67 2.43
C GLU A 48 -7.60 -2.83 3.60
N LEU A 49 -7.67 -1.51 3.40
CA LEU A 49 -8.51 -0.66 4.23
C LEU A 49 -9.95 -1.06 3.92
N ASP A 50 -10.42 -2.13 4.57
CA ASP A 50 -11.84 -2.40 4.73
C ASP A 50 -12.47 -1.06 5.13
N HIS A 51 -13.46 -0.60 4.38
CA HIS A 51 -14.15 0.68 4.62
C HIS A 51 -13.37 1.95 4.24
N TRP A 52 -12.54 1.93 3.20
CA TRP A 52 -11.92 3.15 2.64
C TRP A 52 -12.92 4.28 2.40
N ASP A 53 -14.09 3.99 1.82
CA ASP A 53 -15.13 5.00 1.58
C ASP A 53 -15.73 5.56 2.88
N ASP A 54 -15.86 4.74 3.93
CA ASP A 54 -16.32 5.21 5.24
C ASP A 54 -15.25 6.04 5.94
N LEU A 55 -13.96 5.71 5.78
CA LEU A 55 -12.86 6.51 6.29
C LEU A 55 -12.70 7.81 5.50
N ALA A 56 -12.91 7.78 4.19
CA ALA A 56 -12.86 8.94 3.31
C ALA A 56 -14.04 9.90 3.52
N SER A 57 -15.18 9.39 3.94
CA SER A 57 -16.33 10.23 4.34
C SER A 57 -16.18 10.81 5.75
N GLN A 58 -15.40 10.17 6.63
CA GLN A 58 -15.19 10.62 8.02
C GLN A 58 -13.95 11.49 8.21
N TYR A 59 -12.93 11.33 7.39
CA TYR A 59 -11.63 11.99 7.55
C TYR A 59 -11.22 12.78 6.30
N SER A 60 -10.49 13.87 6.50
CA SER A 60 -9.91 14.61 5.37
C SER A 60 -8.85 13.77 4.67
N ASN A 61 -8.64 14.05 3.38
CA ASN A 61 -7.57 13.43 2.58
C ASN A 61 -6.19 13.48 3.25
N ASP A 62 -5.90 14.54 4.02
CA ASP A 62 -4.65 14.68 4.76
C ASP A 62 -4.53 13.68 5.91
N LYS A 63 -5.63 13.43 6.64
CA LYS A 63 -5.64 12.47 7.74
C LYS A 63 -5.57 11.03 7.22
N ILE A 64 -6.22 10.76 6.09
CA ILE A 64 -6.10 9.48 5.38
C ILE A 64 -4.68 9.27 4.88
N TRP A 65 -4.05 10.31 4.32
CA TRP A 65 -2.65 10.24 3.90
C TRP A 65 -1.73 9.91 5.07
N LYS A 66 -1.92 10.51 6.25
CA LYS A 66 -1.12 10.17 7.44
C LYS A 66 -1.26 8.71 7.88
N ILE A 67 -2.45 8.13 7.77
CA ILE A 67 -2.67 6.70 8.04
C ILE A 67 -1.86 5.87 7.04
N ASN A 68 -1.90 6.24 5.76
CA ASN A 68 -1.15 5.56 4.71
C ASN A 68 0.37 5.69 4.90
N GLU A 69 0.85 6.89 5.21
CA GLU A 69 2.25 7.16 5.48
C GLU A 69 2.77 6.33 6.66
N LYS A 70 2.00 6.22 7.75
CA LYS A 70 2.35 5.35 8.89
C LYS A 70 2.39 3.88 8.51
N PHE A 71 1.50 3.43 7.64
CA PHE A 71 1.57 2.07 7.12
C PHE A 71 2.87 1.87 6.32
N LEU A 72 3.23 2.78 5.42
CA LEU A 72 4.48 2.71 4.65
C LEU A 72 5.72 2.77 5.55
N ASP A 73 5.72 3.59 6.60
CA ASP A 73 6.77 3.65 7.63
C ASP A 73 7.01 2.25 8.22
N ILE A 74 5.94 1.58 8.67
CA ILE A 74 5.99 0.24 9.28
C ILE A 74 6.54 -0.78 8.28
N GLN A 75 6.04 -0.77 7.04
CA GLN A 75 6.43 -1.77 6.05
C GLN A 75 7.87 -1.60 5.58
N THR A 76 8.29 -0.38 5.27
CA THR A 76 9.66 -0.10 4.85
C THR A 76 10.68 -0.34 5.96
N SER A 77 10.29 -0.18 7.23
CA SER A 77 11.15 -0.48 8.39
C SER A 77 11.25 -1.97 8.72
N SER A 78 10.30 -2.79 8.26
CA SER A 78 10.26 -4.23 8.56
C SER A 78 11.28 -5.07 7.77
N GLY A 79 11.93 -4.49 6.75
CA GLY A 79 12.87 -5.19 5.88
C GLY A 79 12.22 -6.18 4.89
N ARG A 80 10.88 -6.17 4.78
CA ARG A 80 10.13 -7.05 3.89
C ARG A 80 10.22 -6.61 2.43
N GLU A 81 9.97 -7.56 1.53
CA GLU A 81 9.82 -7.23 0.11
C GLU A 81 8.51 -6.51 -0.13
N ILE A 82 8.59 -5.38 -0.85
CA ILE A 82 7.45 -4.62 -1.31
C ILE A 82 7.30 -4.85 -2.81
N TYR A 83 6.12 -5.26 -3.23
CA TYR A 83 5.71 -5.41 -4.61
C TYR A 83 4.65 -4.38 -4.96
N LEU A 84 4.55 -4.04 -6.24
CA LEU A 84 3.57 -3.14 -6.80
C LEU A 84 2.82 -3.88 -7.91
N SER A 85 1.49 -3.83 -7.90
CA SER A 85 0.67 -4.45 -8.95
C SER A 85 0.59 -3.63 -10.23
N HIS A 86 0.84 -2.34 -10.14
CA HIS A 86 0.77 -1.41 -11.26
C HIS A 86 2.16 -0.89 -11.62
N ASP A 87 2.31 -0.41 -12.85
CA ASP A 87 3.58 0.15 -13.33
C ASP A 87 3.88 1.48 -12.64
N PRO A 88 4.97 1.57 -11.86
CA PRO A 88 5.33 2.78 -11.13
C PRO A 88 5.85 3.90 -12.03
N ASN A 89 6.14 3.62 -13.29
CA ASN A 89 6.64 4.61 -14.26
C ASN A 89 5.51 5.35 -14.99
N ILE A 90 4.25 4.95 -14.79
CA ILE A 90 3.08 5.64 -15.32
C ILE A 90 2.77 6.87 -14.44
N ASP A 91 2.33 7.96 -15.08
CA ASP A 91 1.80 9.11 -14.35
C ASP A 91 0.40 8.78 -13.80
N TRP A 92 0.33 8.58 -12.47
CA TRP A 92 -0.89 8.28 -11.75
C TRP A 92 -1.61 9.54 -11.21
N GLY A 93 -1.18 10.73 -11.63
CA GLY A 93 -1.78 12.01 -11.26
C GLY A 93 -1.78 12.27 -9.75
N GLN A 94 -2.88 12.81 -9.23
CA GLN A 94 -3.04 13.17 -7.81
C GLN A 94 -3.58 12.00 -6.95
N SER A 95 -3.39 10.76 -7.38
CA SER A 95 -3.87 9.58 -6.65
C SER A 95 -3.04 9.30 -5.39
N PHE A 96 -3.62 8.57 -4.43
CA PHE A 96 -2.87 8.06 -3.28
C PHE A 96 -1.72 7.15 -3.71
N TYR A 97 -1.92 6.37 -4.78
CA TYR A 97 -0.86 5.53 -5.35
C TYR A 97 0.33 6.36 -5.86
N ALA A 98 0.09 7.51 -6.50
CA ALA A 98 1.19 8.41 -6.90
C ALA A 98 1.98 8.91 -5.68
N LYS A 99 1.30 9.21 -4.57
CA LYS A 99 1.95 9.63 -3.32
C LYS A 99 2.73 8.49 -2.66
N GLU A 100 2.22 7.25 -2.69
CA GLU A 100 2.93 6.06 -2.21
C GLU A 100 4.23 5.82 -3.00
N LEU A 101 4.17 5.93 -4.33
CA LEU A 101 5.35 5.82 -5.19
C LEU A 101 6.39 6.89 -4.86
N GLN A 102 5.96 8.14 -4.69
CA GLN A 102 6.84 9.24 -4.30
C GLN A 102 7.47 8.98 -2.93
N TYR A 103 6.69 8.54 -1.94
CA TYR A 103 7.20 8.17 -0.62
C TYR A 103 8.30 7.11 -0.71
N LEU A 104 8.11 6.07 -1.52
CA LEU A 104 9.11 5.01 -1.70
C LEU A 104 10.39 5.56 -2.33
N VAL A 105 10.27 6.40 -3.37
CA VAL A 105 11.43 7.05 -4.01
C VAL A 105 12.18 7.96 -3.04
N ASP A 106 11.46 8.76 -2.26
CA ASP A 106 12.03 9.65 -1.24
C ASP A 106 12.77 8.88 -0.14
N ASN A 107 12.35 7.63 0.12
CA ASN A 107 13.00 6.70 1.04
C ASN A 107 14.11 5.85 0.39
N GLY A 108 14.49 6.15 -0.86
CA GLY A 108 15.61 5.54 -1.56
C GLY A 108 15.28 4.22 -2.26
N PHE A 109 14.00 3.89 -2.45
CA PHE A 109 13.61 2.73 -3.24
C PHE A 109 13.69 3.03 -4.74
N THR A 110 14.00 1.99 -5.50
CA THR A 110 13.92 1.91 -6.96
C THR A 110 13.00 0.76 -7.35
N PHE A 111 12.46 0.77 -8.56
CA PHE A 111 11.50 -0.24 -8.98
C PHE A 111 12.06 -1.15 -10.09
N SER A 112 11.90 -2.46 -9.92
CA SER A 112 12.35 -3.46 -10.88
C SER A 112 11.21 -4.40 -11.25
N LYS A 113 10.97 -4.61 -12.55
CA LYS A 113 9.90 -5.49 -13.01
C LYS A 113 10.23 -6.96 -12.71
N LYS A 114 9.28 -7.68 -12.12
CA LYS A 114 9.37 -9.11 -11.77
C LYS A 114 8.08 -9.82 -12.20
N GLY A 115 8.08 -10.34 -13.43
CA GLY A 115 6.88 -10.91 -14.03
C GLY A 115 5.83 -9.83 -14.28
N ASP A 116 4.62 -10.05 -13.76
CA ASP A 116 3.50 -9.11 -13.85
C ASP A 116 3.49 -8.05 -12.75
N LEU A 117 4.37 -8.16 -11.75
CA LEU A 117 4.51 -7.22 -10.65
C LEU A 117 5.79 -6.41 -10.79
N TRP A 118 5.89 -5.33 -10.02
CA TRP A 118 7.12 -4.58 -9.82
C TRP A 118 7.59 -4.78 -8.39
N ARG A 119 8.89 -4.88 -8.18
CA ARG A 119 9.49 -4.97 -6.85
C ARG A 119 10.13 -3.63 -6.50
N ALA A 120 9.83 -3.10 -5.33
CA ALA A 120 10.59 -1.99 -4.76
C ALA A 120 11.86 -2.53 -4.10
N VAL A 121 13.00 -1.95 -4.47
CA VAL A 121 14.35 -2.38 -4.07
C VAL A 121 15.08 -1.17 -3.50
N ARG A 122 15.66 -1.33 -2.30
CA ARG A 122 16.46 -0.33 -1.60
C ARG A 122 17.84 -0.91 -1.33
#